data_AF-A0A0G1YP36-F1
#
_entry.id   AF-A0A0G1YP36-F1
#
_cell.length_a   1.000
_cell.length_b   1.000
_cell.length_c   1.000
_cell.angle_alpha   90.00
_cell.angle_beta   90.00
_cell.angle_gamma   90.00
#
_symmetry.space_group_name_H-M   'P 1'
#
loop_
_entity.id
_entity.type
_entity.pdbx_description
1 polymer ?
#
loop_
_entity_poly.entity_id
_entity_poly.type
_entity_poly.pdbx_seq_one_letter_code
_entity_poly.pdbx_strand_id
1 'polypeptide(L)'
;MDIPEPKASSQVLNEAQIFELAELILRIENHYGFPCDIEWAYEAEHFYITQSRPITTLTIKKSAKRKLELYGYRDFTLALLQMGRPLY
;
A
#
# COMPACT_ATOMS: atom_id res chain seq x y z
N MET A 1 -1.89 14.22 -28.43
CA MET A 1 -1.19 14.82 -27.26
C MET A 1 -0.22 13.76 -26.81
N ASP A 2 0.99 13.79 -27.36
CA ASP A 2 2.03 12.78 -27.13
C ASP A 2 2.66 12.98 -25.76
N ILE A 3 2.54 11.96 -24.91
CA ILE A 3 3.25 11.90 -23.63
C ILE A 3 4.65 11.34 -23.95
N PRO A 4 5.75 12.00 -23.57
CA PRO A 4 7.08 11.48 -23.84
C PRO A 4 7.29 10.14 -23.11
N GLU A 5 7.46 9.05 -23.87
CA GLU A 5 7.94 7.75 -23.39
C GLU A 5 9.37 7.93 -22.86
N PRO A 6 9.55 8.13 -21.53
CA PRO A 6 9.82 7.00 -20.63
C PRO A 6 9.22 7.14 -19.21
N LYS A 7 8.42 8.19 -18.93
CA LYS A 7 7.91 8.45 -17.56
C LYS A 7 6.80 7.49 -17.11
N ALA A 8 6.10 6.85 -18.03
CA ALA A 8 5.06 5.87 -17.69
C ALA A 8 5.64 4.61 -17.02
N SER A 9 6.91 4.28 -17.30
CA SER A 9 7.58 3.09 -16.79
C SER A 9 8.43 3.34 -15.54
N SER A 10 8.62 4.61 -15.14
CA SER A 10 9.39 4.95 -13.95
C SER A 10 8.55 4.79 -12.69
N GLN A 11 9.18 4.29 -11.62
CA GLN A 11 8.55 4.18 -10.31
C GLN A 11 8.18 5.58 -9.79
N VAL A 12 6.91 5.76 -9.40
CA VAL A 12 6.37 7.06 -8.97
C VAL A 12 6.82 7.44 -7.56
N LEU A 13 6.99 6.44 -6.69
CA LEU A 13 7.45 6.59 -5.31
C LEU A 13 8.78 5.89 -5.12
N ASN A 14 9.70 6.48 -4.37
CA ASN A 14 10.88 5.75 -3.90
C ASN A 14 10.51 4.78 -2.77
N GLU A 15 11.48 3.96 -2.36
CA GLU A 15 11.26 2.93 -1.33
C GLU A 15 10.84 3.50 0.03
N ALA A 16 11.43 4.61 0.47
CA ALA A 16 11.07 5.26 1.73
C ALA A 16 9.63 5.80 1.71
N GLN A 17 9.22 6.40 0.59
CA GLN A 17 7.87 6.89 0.36
C GLN A 17 6.84 5.75 0.36
N ILE A 18 7.19 4.58 -0.20
CA ILE A 18 6.32 3.39 -0.16
C ILE A 18 6.08 2.95 1.29
N PHE A 19 7.13 2.91 2.11
CA PHE A 19 6.99 2.54 3.52
C PHE A 19 6.17 3.55 4.32
N GLU A 20 6.42 4.84 4.13
CA GLU A 20 5.66 5.91 4.78
C GLU A 20 4.16 5.83 4.45
N LEU A 21 3.82 5.68 3.16
CA LEU A 21 2.44 5.55 2.73
C LEU A 21 1.79 4.28 3.26
N ALA A 22 2.52 3.16 3.29
CA ALA A 22 2.01 1.89 3.82
C ALA A 22 1.70 1.99 5.31
N GLU A 23 2.56 2.62 6.11
CA GLU A 23 2.31 2.86 7.54
C GLU A 23 1.06 3.73 7.74
N LEU A 24 0.88 4.76 6.92
CA LEU A 24 -0.31 5.62 6.96
C LEU A 24 -1.59 4.84 6.66
N ILE A 25 -1.59 4.03 5.60
CA ILE A 25 -2.71 3.15 5.22
C ILE A 25 -3.05 2.18 6.36
N LEU A 26 -2.04 1.51 6.93
CA LEU A 26 -2.25 0.56 8.02
C LEU A 26 -2.85 1.21 9.27
N ARG A 27 -2.42 2.44 9.59
CA ARG A 27 -3.01 3.22 10.70
C ARG A 27 -4.48 3.53 10.46
N ILE A 28 -4.86 3.84 9.22
CA ILE A 28 -6.25 4.12 8.82
C ILE A 28 -7.10 2.85 8.93
N GLU A 29 -6.63 1.74 8.37
CA GLU A 29 -7.36 0.47 8.47
C GLU A 29 -7.49 -0.03 9.91
N ASN A 30 -6.45 0.12 10.73
CA ASN A 30 -6.51 -0.21 12.16
C ASN A 30 -7.47 0.71 12.93
N HIS A 31 -7.57 1.98 12.53
CA HIS A 31 -8.52 2.92 13.13
C HIS A 31 -9.97 2.55 12.81
N TYR A 32 -10.26 2.17 11.57
CA TYR A 32 -11.62 1.81 11.14
C TYR A 32 -12.00 0.36 11.45
N GLY A 33 -11.02 -0.54 11.60
CA GLY A 33 -11.23 -1.96 11.87
C GLY A 33 -11.66 -2.79 10.66
N PHE A 34 -11.55 -2.24 9.45
CA PHE A 34 -11.85 -2.91 8.19
C PHE A 34 -10.92 -2.44 7.05
N PRO A 35 -10.72 -3.27 6.01
CA PRO A 35 -9.94 -2.88 4.84
C PRO A 35 -10.54 -1.66 4.13
N CYS A 36 -9.69 -0.72 3.75
CA CYS A 36 -10.10 0.55 3.15
C CYS A 36 -9.50 0.70 1.75
N ASP A 37 -10.29 1.21 0.81
CA ASP A 37 -9.80 1.79 -0.43
C ASP A 37 -9.51 3.27 -0.16
N ILE A 38 -8.25 3.66 -0.37
CA ILE A 38 -7.69 4.94 0.08
C ILE A 38 -7.13 5.69 -1.13
N GLU A 39 -7.63 6.90 -1.33
CA GLU A 39 -7.07 7.85 -2.29
C GLU A 39 -6.10 8.79 -1.56
N TRP A 40 -4.97 9.05 -2.19
CA TRP A 40 -3.90 9.87 -1.63
C TRP A 40 -3.26 10.79 -2.67
N ALA A 41 -2.65 11.86 -2.18
CA ALA A 41 -1.83 12.79 -2.95
C ALA A 41 -0.49 12.97 -2.24
N TYR A 42 0.55 13.29 -3.02
CA TYR A 42 1.88 13.61 -2.49
C TYR A 42 2.30 14.98 -2.97
N GLU A 43 2.48 15.91 -2.05
CA GLU A 43 2.91 17.28 -2.35
C GLU A 43 3.77 17.85 -1.22
N ALA A 44 4.78 18.64 -1.59
CA ALA A 44 5.69 19.28 -0.63
C ALA A 44 6.28 18.30 0.40
N GLU A 45 6.66 17.10 -0.04
CA GLU A 45 7.23 16.03 0.80
C GLU A 45 6.29 15.41 1.83
N HIS A 46 4.98 15.57 1.65
CA HIS A 46 3.97 15.01 2.56
C HIS A 46 2.90 14.22 1.80
N PHE A 47 2.47 13.11 2.40
CA PHE A 47 1.28 12.39 1.97
C PHE A 47 0.00 12.99 2.57
N TYR A 48 -1.01 13.15 1.72
CA TYR A 48 -2.34 13.59 2.09
C TYR A 48 -3.35 12.52 1.71
N ILE A 49 -4.27 12.21 2.62
CA ILE A 49 -5.38 11.31 2.34
C ILE A 49 -6.56 12.14 1.86
N THR A 50 -7.01 11.91 0.64
CA THR A 50 -8.13 12.64 0.03
C THR A 50 -9.44 11.91 0.25
N GLN A 51 -9.43 10.57 0.27
CA GLN A 51 -10.60 9.73 0.50
C GLN A 51 -10.24 8.44 1.22
N SER A 52 -11.16 7.93 2.05
CA SER A 52 -11.11 6.58 2.60
C SER A 52 -12.51 5.97 2.56
N ARG A 53 -12.66 4.79 1.95
CA ARG A 53 -13.95 4.07 1.86
C ARG A 53 -13.79 2.59 2.22
N PRO A 54 -14.76 1.97 2.91
CA PRO A 54 -14.71 0.53 3.19
C PRO A 54 -14.73 -0.29 1.89
N ILE A 55 -13.89 -1.31 1.82
CA ILE A 55 -13.97 -2.31 0.73
C ILE A 55 -15.06 -3.33 1.10
N THR A 56 -16.19 -3.29 0.39
CA THR A 56 -17.35 -4.14 0.66
C THR A 56 -17.40 -5.42 -0.18
N THR A 57 -16.61 -5.50 -1.24
CA THR A 57 -16.58 -6.63 -2.18
C THR A 57 -15.67 -7.77 -1.74
N LEU A 58 -14.88 -7.58 -0.67
CA LEU A 58 -14.06 -8.63 -0.07
C LEU A 58 -14.98 -9.66 0.61
N THR A 59 -15.41 -10.64 -0.18
CA THR A 59 -15.94 -11.89 0.37
C THR A 59 -14.79 -12.57 1.09
N ILE A 60 -14.80 -12.50 2.42
CA ILE A 60 -13.85 -13.24 3.25
C ILE A 60 -14.10 -14.73 2.97
N LYS A 61 -13.36 -15.32 2.03
CA LYS A 61 -13.16 -16.76 2.03
C LYS A 61 -12.51 -17.07 3.37
N LYS A 62 -13.32 -17.58 4.30
CA LYS A 62 -12.88 -18.20 5.56
C LYS A 62 -12.03 -19.42 5.23
N SER A 63 -10.82 -19.20 4.75
CA SER A 63 -9.84 -20.26 4.48
C SER A 63 -8.44 -19.70 4.67
N ALA A 64 -8.20 -19.13 5.85
CA ALA A 64 -6.91 -19.09 6.56
C ALA A 64 -7.07 -18.32 7.88
N LYS A 65 -8.06 -18.70 8.71
CA LYS A 65 -8.06 -18.22 10.09
C LYS A 65 -6.87 -18.92 10.78
N ARG A 66 -5.94 -18.14 11.32
CA ARG A 66 -5.05 -18.49 12.46
C ARG A 66 -3.63 -19.03 12.19
N LYS A 67 -2.84 -18.31 11.39
CA LYS A 67 -1.36 -18.31 11.56
C LYS A 67 -0.69 -16.92 11.45
N LEU A 68 -1.45 -15.85 11.23
CA LEU A 68 -0.93 -14.50 10.99
C LEU A 68 -0.88 -13.62 12.27
N GLU A 69 -1.47 -14.04 13.38
CA GLU A 69 -1.50 -13.24 14.63
C GLU A 69 -0.16 -13.20 15.40
N LEU A 70 0.87 -13.95 15.00
CA LEU A 70 2.19 -13.94 15.66
C LEU A 70 3.39 -13.87 14.71
N TYR A 71 3.19 -13.90 13.39
CA TYR A 71 4.25 -13.86 12.37
C TYR A 71 4.15 -12.60 11.51
N GLY A 72 4.50 -11.47 12.13
CA GLY A 72 5.26 -10.46 11.41
C GLY A 72 4.45 -9.32 10.78
N TYR A 73 4.15 -8.31 11.61
CA TYR A 73 4.11 -6.90 11.21
C TYR A 73 5.42 -6.43 10.49
N ARG A 74 6.43 -7.32 10.40
CA ARG A 74 7.71 -7.17 9.70
C ARG A 74 7.76 -7.81 8.31
N ASP A 75 6.82 -8.70 7.96
CA ASP A 75 6.89 -9.45 6.70
C ASP A 75 6.19 -8.74 5.53
N PHE A 76 5.28 -7.81 5.79
CA PHE A 76 4.66 -6.99 4.73
C PHE A 76 5.67 -5.99 4.12
N THR A 77 6.55 -5.43 4.95
CA THR A 77 7.71 -4.65 4.52
C THR A 77 8.64 -5.47 3.60
N LEU A 78 8.87 -6.75 3.92
CA LEU A 78 9.65 -7.68 3.10
C LEU A 78 8.96 -8.06 1.78
N ALA A 79 7.63 -8.13 1.77
CA ALA A 79 6.84 -8.39 0.55
C ALA A 79 6.91 -7.20 -0.43
N LEU A 80 6.83 -5.96 0.07
CA LEU A 80 6.99 -4.75 -0.74
C LEU A 80 8.44 -4.60 -1.27
N LEU A 81 9.44 -4.92 -0.45
CA LEU A 81 10.86 -4.98 -0.85
C LEU A 81 11.14 -6.03 -1.94
N GLN A 82 10.41 -7.15 -1.96
CA GLN A 82 10.56 -8.19 -2.98
C GLN A 82 9.92 -7.81 -4.33
N MET A 83 8.89 -6.97 -4.32
CA MET A 83 8.24 -6.47 -5.53
C MET A 83 9.02 -5.37 -6.26
N GLY A 84 10.06 -4.81 -5.64
CA GLY A 84 10.91 -3.74 -6.20
C GLY A 84 12.22 -4.21 -6.85
N ARG A 85 12.50 -5.52 -6.95
CA ARG A 85 13.75 -6.00 -7.59
C ARG A 85 13.55 -6.22 -9.10
N PRO A 86 14.30 -5.55 -9.99
CA PRO A 86 14.37 -5.97 -11.37
C PRO A 86 15.07 -7.32 -11.44
N LEU A 87 14.43 -8.28 -12.13
CA LEU A 87 15.03 -9.55 -12.51
C LEU A 87 16.17 -9.26 -13.49
N TYR A 88 17.42 -9.34 -13.02
CA TYR A 88 18.60 -9.57 -13.84
C TYR A 88 19.33 -10.80 -13.28
#